data_AF-A0A8S3APB2-F1
#
_entry.id   AF-A0A8S3APB2-F1
#
_cell.length_a   1.000
_cell.length_b   1.000
_cell.length_c   1.000
_cell.angle_alpha   90.00
_cell.angle_beta   90.00
_cell.angle_gamma   90.00
#
_symmetry.space_group_name_H-M   'P 1'
#
loop_
_entity.id
_entity.type
_entity.pdbx_description
1 polymer ?
#
loop_
_entity_poly.entity_id
_entity_poly.type
_entity_poly.pdbx_seq_one_letter_code
_entity_poly.pdbx_strand_id
1 'polypeptide(L)' 'MASAAKHCVFKWSPRTNITTVVAGREYYAGSTSDNLNSPEGIYVDETSGTVYVADYANNRIQKWLKNAPNGTTV' A
#
# COMPACT_ATOMS: atom_id res chain seq x y z
N MET A 1 6.93 -2.36 4.46
CA MET A 1 7.51 -1.01 4.42
C MET A 1 6.77 -0.18 3.38
N ALA A 2 6.37 1.04 3.72
CA ALA A 2 5.87 2.00 2.74
C ALA A 2 7.06 2.67 2.05
N SER A 3 6.97 2.90 0.74
CA SER A 3 7.97 3.65 0.01
C SER A 3 7.32 4.87 -0.63
N ALA A 4 7.59 6.05 -0.06
CA ALA A 4 7.14 7.31 -0.63
C ALA A 4 7.68 7.51 -2.05
N ALA A 5 8.96 7.22 -2.28
CA ALA A 5 9.63 7.37 -3.57
C ALA A 5 9.18 6.37 -4.65
N LYS A 6 8.65 5.21 -4.26
CA LYS A 6 8.15 4.19 -5.20
C LYS A 6 6.63 4.14 -5.28
N HIS A 7 5.93 4.98 -4.53
CA HIS A 7 4.47 5.06 -4.50
C HIS A 7 3.78 3.72 -4.20
N CYS A 8 4.38 2.88 -3.35
CA CYS A 8 3.85 1.56 -3.05
C CYS A 8 4.26 1.05 -1.68
N VAL A 9 3.55 0.03 -1.21
CA VAL A 9 3.82 -0.69 0.03
C VAL A 9 4.31 -2.09 -0.29
N PHE A 10 5.44 -2.45 0.32
CA PHE A 10 6.08 -3.74 0.15
C PHE A 10 5.90 -4.62 1.39
N LYS A 11 5.66 -5.91 1.14
CA LYS A 11 5.77 -6.98 2.12
C LYS A 11 6.99 -7.83 1.81
N TRP A 12 7.85 -8.03 2.79
CA TRP A 12 9.01 -8.92 2.69
C TRP A 12 8.73 -10.25 3.39
N SER A 13 9.21 -11.34 2.80
CA SER A 13 9.13 -12.69 3.36
C SER A 13 10.52 -13.17 3.79
N PRO A 14 10.80 -13.35 5.10
CA PRO A 14 12.10 -13.87 5.56
C PRO A 14 12.39 -15.30 5.10
N ARG A 15 11.33 -16.11 4.93
CA ARG A 15 11.46 -17.53 4.56
C ARG A 15 11.90 -17.72 3.12
N THR A 16 11.40 -16.90 2.21
CA THR A 16 11.65 -17.02 0.76
C THR A 16 12.59 -15.94 0.23
N ASN A 17 12.90 -14.94 1.05
CA ASN A 17 13.66 -13.75 0.68
C ASN A 17 13.09 -13.02 -0.55
N ILE A 18 11.75 -12.99 -0.65
CA ILE A 18 11.01 -12.31 -1.73
C ILE A 18 10.26 -11.11 -1.15
N THR A 19 10.22 -10.03 -1.91
CA THR A 19 9.42 -8.84 -1.62
C THR A 19 8.28 -8.74 -2.63
N THR A 20 7.05 -8.50 -2.17
CA THR A 20 5.88 -8.32 -3.02
C THR A 20 5.20 -6.99 -2.74
N VAL A 21 4.58 -6.41 -3.75
CA VAL A 21 3.71 -5.24 -3.60
C VAL A 21 2.39 -5.66 -2.98
N VAL A 22 1.93 -4.92 -1.97
CA VAL A 22 0.64 -5.17 -1.29
C VAL A 22 -0.32 -3.98 -1.36
N ALA A 23 0.14 -2.81 -1.78
CA ALA A 23 -0.68 -1.65 -2.10
C ALA A 23 0.09 -0.69 -3.04
N GLY A 24 -0.62 -0.02 -3.94
CA GLY A 24 -0.04 0.87 -4.95
C GLY A 24 0.62 0.14 -6.12
N ARG A 25 1.26 0.90 -7.01
CA ARG A 25 2.03 0.40 -8.15
C ARG A 25 3.43 1.01 -8.12
N GLU A 26 4.44 0.17 -8.32
CA GLU A 26 5.83 0.63 -8.29
C GLU A 26 6.07 1.72 -9.34
N TYR A 27 6.66 2.83 -8.89
CA TYR A 27 7.07 3.96 -9.74
C TYR A 27 5.93 4.68 -10.45
N TYR A 28 4.69 4.47 -10.02
CA TYR A 28 3.53 5.11 -10.63
C TYR A 28 2.70 5.84 -9.57
N ALA A 29 2.78 7.17 -9.58
CA ALA A 29 1.94 8.02 -8.76
C ALA A 29 0.56 8.20 -9.41
N GLY A 30 -0.52 8.06 -8.63
CA GLY A 30 -1.87 8.28 -9.13
C GLY A 30 -2.91 8.33 -8.02
N SER A 31 -4.11 8.79 -8.36
CA SER A 31 -5.24 8.95 -7.43
C SER A 31 -6.35 7.90 -7.64
N THR A 32 -6.20 7.00 -8.61
CA THR A 32 -7.11 5.86 -8.78
C THR A 32 -6.98 4.88 -7.61
N SER A 33 -7.93 3.95 -7.50
CA SER A 33 -8.02 3.02 -6.37
C SER A 33 -6.86 2.02 -6.28
N ASP A 34 -6.15 1.75 -7.37
CA ASP A 34 -4.96 0.90 -7.45
C ASP A 34 -3.65 1.64 -7.18
N ASN A 35 -3.66 2.97 -7.16
CA ASN A 35 -2.46 3.79 -7.06
C ASN A 35 -2.36 4.55 -5.73
N LEU A 36 -1.14 4.93 -5.39
CA LEU A 36 -0.81 5.79 -4.27
C LEU A 36 0.00 6.98 -4.79
N ASN A 37 0.12 8.01 -3.98
CA ASN A 37 0.92 9.18 -4.25
C ASN A 37 1.61 9.64 -2.96
N SER A 38 2.93 9.50 -2.95
CA SER A 38 3.80 9.76 -1.78
C SER A 38 3.24 9.23 -0.44
N PRO A 39 2.98 7.92 -0.29
CA PRO A 39 2.46 7.38 0.97
C PRO A 39 3.48 7.53 2.10
N GLU A 40 3.05 8.00 3.28
CA GLU A 40 3.95 8.29 4.41
C GLU A 40 3.76 7.34 5.60
N GLY A 41 2.58 6.73 5.73
CA GLY A 41 2.23 5.88 6.86
C GLY A 41 1.55 4.59 6.43
N ILE A 42 1.79 3.52 7.20
CA ILE A 42 1.09 2.24 7.03
C ILE A 42 0.65 1.69 8.38
N TYR A 43 -0.51 1.05 8.39
CA TYR A 43 -0.99 0.22 9.48
C TYR A 43 -1.48 -1.11 8.89
N VAL A 44 -1.22 -2.21 9.59
CA VAL A 44 -1.66 -3.54 9.18
C VAL A 44 -2.49 -4.12 10.30
N ASP A 45 -3.74 -4.46 9.99
CA ASP A 45 -4.54 -5.30 10.88
C ASP A 45 -4.07 -6.75 10.72
N GLU A 46 -3.41 -7.28 11.75
CA GLU A 46 -2.85 -8.63 11.73
C GLU A 46 -3.92 -9.73 11.63
N THR A 47 -5.14 -9.47 12.11
CA THR A 47 -6.22 -10.46 12.13
C THR A 47 -6.77 -10.69 10.72
N SER A 48 -7.02 -9.61 9.99
CA SER A 48 -7.56 -9.70 8.62
C SER A 48 -6.48 -9.66 7.52
N GLY A 49 -5.29 -9.18 7.84
CA GLY A 49 -4.24 -8.85 6.87
C GLY A 49 -4.56 -7.61 6.03
N THR A 50 -5.50 -6.78 6.48
CA THR A 50 -5.86 -5.51 5.81
C THR A 50 -4.75 -4.48 6.02
N VAL A 51 -4.37 -3.80 4.95
CA VAL A 51 -3.38 -2.72 4.97
C VAL A 51 -4.10 -1.38 4.83
N TYR A 52 -3.83 -0.47 5.75
CA TYR A 52 -4.23 0.93 5.66
C TYR A 52 -3.01 1.76 5.32
N VAL A 53 -3.16 2.66 4.35
CA VAL A 53 -2.08 3.51 3.85
C VAL A 53 -2.51 4.96 3.94
N ALA A 54 -1.68 5.78 4.57
CA ALA A 54 -1.82 7.24 4.53
C ALA A 54 -1.26 7.74 3.19
N ASP A 55 -2.15 7.92 2.23
CA ASP A 55 -1.86 8.34 0.86
C ASP A 55 -1.77 9.87 0.81
N TYR A 56 -0.66 10.38 1.36
CA TYR A 56 -0.50 11.77 1.80
C TYR A 56 -0.77 12.79 0.69
N ALA A 57 -0.14 12.64 -0.48
CA ALA A 57 -0.31 13.63 -1.56
C ALA A 57 -1.71 13.59 -2.20
N ASN A 58 -2.48 12.51 -1.98
CA ASN A 58 -3.87 12.41 -2.38
C ASN A 58 -4.85 12.80 -1.25
N ASN A 59 -4.35 13.20 -0.07
CA ASN A 59 -5.14 13.59 1.10
C ASN A 59 -6.20 12.56 1.51
N ARG A 60 -5.85 11.27 1.47
CA ARG A 60 -6.78 10.18 1.78
C ARG A 60 -6.14 9.07 2.59
N ILE A 61 -6.98 8.29 3.28
CA ILE A 61 -6.61 6.96 3.74
C ILE A 61 -7.16 5.96 2.75
N GLN A 62 -6.29 5.05 2.30
CA GLN A 62 -6.70 3.94 1.46
C GLN A 62 -6.56 2.63 2.23
N LYS A 63 -7.59 1.80 2.13
CA LYS A 63 -7.66 0.46 2.70
C LYS A 63 -7.52 -0.59 1.60
N TRP A 64 -6.56 -1.49 1.73
CA TRP A 64 -6.41 -2.69 0.91
C TRP A 64 -6.73 -3.93 1.74
N LEU A 65 -7.71 -4.70 1.29
CA LEU A 65 -7.90 -6.06 1.80
C LEU A 65 -6.73 -6.94 1.34
N LYS A 66 -6.45 -7.99 2.10
CA LYS A 66 -5.41 -8.96 1.76
C LYS A 66 -5.61 -9.48 0.32
N ASN A 67 -4.59 -9.32 -0.51
CA ASN A 67 -4.56 -9.71 -1.93
C ASN A 67 -5.57 -8.98 -2.84
N ALA A 68 -6.19 -7.89 -2.39
CA ALA A 68 -7.07 -7.10 -3.26
C ALA A 68 -6.24 -6.34 -4.31
N PRO A 69 -6.70 -6.27 -5.57
CA PRO A 69 -6.00 -5.53 -6.62
C PRO A 69 -6.12 -4.01 -6.46
N ASN A 70 -7.20 -3.54 -5.84
CA ASN A 70 -7.51 -2.13 -5.65
C ASN A 70 -7.84 -1.87 -4.17
N GLY A 71 -7.55 -0.66 -3.71
CA GLY A 71 -7.94 -0.21 -2.39
C GLY A 71 -9.26 0.56 -2.43
N THR A 72 -9.79 0.83 -1.25
CA THR A 72 -10.99 1.64 -1.05
C THR A 72 -10.62 2.83 -0.18
N THR A 73 -11.06 4.02 -0.57
CA THR A 73 -10.90 5.23 0.25
C THR A 73 -11.84 5.13 1.45
N VAL A 74 -11.31 5.40 2.66
CA VAL A 74 -12.03 5.30 3.94
C VAL A 74 -11.90 6.56 4.77
#